data_AF-A0A397TT86-F1
#
_entry.id   AF-A0A397TT86-F1
#
_cell.length_a   1.000
_cell.length_b   1.000
_cell.length_c   1.000
_cell.angle_alpha   90.00
_cell.angle_beta   90.00
_cell.angle_gamma   90.00
#
_symmetry.space_group_name_H-M   'P 1'
#
loop_
_entity.id
_entity.type
_entity.pdbx_description
1 polymer ?
#
loop_
_entity_poly.entity_id
_entity_poly.type
_entity_poly.pdbx_seq_one_letter_code
_entity_poly.pdbx_strand_id
1 'polypeptide(L)'
;MLNFDDIFWENLTTEGSFLVRVFCEYNKEDEGKLDEILPEVTRLAFYIQKYNNFMNQASDEEQVNLAFIVCQLFLLAKLLDYGDEVGRRKMCSLLREMLMSSNILESHNESIVEIEKKISINERDFTRSMIEIITDIREGIEDDEAPSRLTYQY
;
A
#
# COMPACT_ATOMS: atom_id res chain seq x y z
N MET A 1 -13.34 0.33 -26.06
CA MET A 1 -12.89 1.31 -25.06
C MET A 1 -12.37 0.51 -23.88
N LEU A 2 -11.17 0.80 -23.37
CA LEU A 2 -10.69 0.15 -22.14
C LEU A 2 -11.66 0.54 -21.02
N ASN A 3 -12.26 -0.44 -20.34
CA ASN A 3 -13.17 -0.19 -19.23
C ASN A 3 -12.50 -0.69 -17.94
N PHE A 4 -12.20 0.22 -17.02
CA PHE A 4 -11.57 -0.06 -15.74
C PHE A 4 -12.62 0.00 -14.62
N ASP A 5 -13.64 -0.85 -14.75
CA ASP A 5 -14.75 -0.92 -13.81
C ASP A 5 -14.41 -1.75 -12.56
N ASP A 6 -15.37 -1.87 -11.65
CA ASP A 6 -15.18 -2.63 -10.41
C ASP A 6 -14.79 -4.10 -10.67
N ILE A 7 -15.30 -4.72 -11.75
CA ILE A 7 -14.95 -6.10 -12.10
C ILE A 7 -13.47 -6.19 -12.45
N PHE A 8 -12.95 -5.21 -13.20
CA PHE A 8 -11.52 -5.13 -13.52
C PHE A 8 -10.66 -5.03 -12.25
N TRP A 9 -10.98 -4.10 -11.34
CA TRP A 9 -10.18 -3.91 -10.11
C TRP A 9 -10.29 -5.08 -9.13
N GLU A 10 -11.44 -5.76 -9.09
CA GLU A 10 -11.65 -6.96 -8.29
C GLU A 10 -10.89 -8.18 -8.82
N ASN A 11 -10.49 -8.18 -10.11
CA ASN A 11 -9.86 -9.33 -10.79
C ASN A 11 -8.62 -8.92 -11.60
N LEU A 12 -7.70 -8.19 -10.98
CA LEU A 12 -6.45 -7.74 -11.62
C LEU A 12 -5.55 -8.92 -11.97
N THR A 13 -5.03 -8.86 -13.19
CA THR A 13 -3.87 -9.65 -13.62
C THR A 13 -2.60 -8.76 -13.59
N THR A 14 -1.44 -9.38 -13.76
CA THR A 14 -0.17 -8.66 -13.91
C THR A 14 -0.22 -7.71 -15.12
N GLU A 15 -0.72 -8.18 -16.26
CA GLU A 15 -0.85 -7.36 -17.47
C GLU A 15 -1.88 -6.25 -17.31
N GLY A 16 -3.03 -6.56 -16.68
CA GLY A 16 -4.08 -5.58 -16.42
C GLY A 16 -3.60 -4.44 -15.53
N SER A 17 -2.99 -4.79 -14.38
CA SER A 17 -2.44 -3.81 -13.44
C SER A 17 -1.32 -2.95 -14.05
N PHE A 18 -0.46 -3.56 -14.88
CA PHE A 18 0.57 -2.82 -15.63
C PHE A 18 -0.05 -1.87 -16.67
N LEU A 19 -1.04 -2.34 -17.44
CA LEU A 19 -1.68 -1.55 -18.49
C LEU A 19 -2.35 -0.30 -17.92
N VAL A 20 -3.16 -0.44 -16.87
CA VAL A 20 -3.82 0.73 -16.25
C VAL A 20 -2.79 1.69 -15.67
N ARG A 21 -1.70 1.19 -15.05
CA ARG A 21 -0.63 2.04 -14.53
C ARG A 21 0.06 2.84 -15.61
N VAL A 22 0.48 2.19 -16.71
CA VAL A 22 1.12 2.88 -17.83
C VAL A 22 0.16 3.89 -18.47
N PHE A 23 -1.12 3.55 -18.57
CA PHE A 23 -2.13 4.46 -19.10
C PHE A 23 -2.29 5.70 -18.23
N CYS A 24 -2.43 5.54 -16.91
CA CYS A 24 -2.54 6.67 -15.99
C CYS A 24 -1.26 7.52 -15.98
N GLU A 25 -0.08 6.90 -15.99
CA GLU A 25 1.20 7.63 -16.05
C GLU A 25 1.32 8.47 -17.33
N TYR A 26 0.87 7.93 -18.47
CA TYR A 26 0.87 8.66 -19.75
C TYR A 26 -0.05 9.89 -19.71
N ASN A 27 -1.14 9.83 -18.96
CA ASN A 27 -2.14 10.90 -18.83
C ASN A 27 -2.03 11.67 -17.50
N LYS A 28 -0.89 11.61 -16.80
CA LYS A 28 -0.79 12.13 -15.42
C LYS A 28 -1.01 13.63 -15.25
N GLU A 29 -0.90 14.39 -16.34
CA GLU A 29 -1.15 15.85 -16.35
C GLU A 29 -2.63 16.18 -16.67
N ASP A 30 -3.45 15.17 -17.00
CA ASP A 30 -4.87 15.29 -17.26
C ASP A 30 -5.65 14.73 -16.07
N GLU A 31 -5.87 15.57 -15.06
CA GLU A 31 -6.58 15.21 -13.82
C GLU A 31 -7.98 14.65 -14.10
N GLY A 32 -8.71 15.23 -15.06
CA GLY A 32 -10.03 14.73 -15.45
C GLY A 32 -9.96 13.32 -16.02
N LYS A 33 -8.88 12.99 -16.75
CA LYS A 33 -8.66 11.64 -17.25
C LYS A 33 -8.31 10.64 -16.14
N LEU A 34 -7.56 11.08 -15.13
CA LEU A 34 -7.26 10.26 -13.97
C LEU A 34 -8.52 9.98 -13.15
N ASP A 35 -9.38 10.99 -12.93
CA ASP A 35 -10.65 10.85 -12.20
C ASP A 35 -11.63 9.88 -12.89
N GLU A 36 -11.60 9.79 -14.22
CA GLU A 36 -12.41 8.81 -14.97
C GLU A 36 -11.97 7.36 -14.75
N ILE A 37 -10.71 7.13 -14.37
CA ILE A 37 -10.07 5.80 -14.43
C ILE A 37 -9.71 5.27 -13.04
N LEU A 38 -9.13 6.13 -12.21
CA LEU A 38 -8.65 5.76 -10.89
C LEU A 38 -9.83 5.58 -9.94
N PRO A 39 -9.81 4.52 -9.11
CA PRO A 39 -10.74 4.44 -7.99
C PRO A 39 -10.47 5.57 -7.00
N GLU A 40 -11.50 5.95 -6.24
CA GLU A 40 -11.31 6.80 -5.06
C GLU A 40 -10.25 6.21 -4.11
N VAL A 41 -9.55 7.07 -3.36
CA VAL A 41 -8.46 6.69 -2.45
C VAL A 41 -8.84 5.52 -1.53
N THR A 42 -10.06 5.53 -1.00
CA THR A 42 -10.57 4.45 -0.12
C THR A 42 -10.68 3.11 -0.84
N ARG A 43 -11.12 3.11 -2.10
CA ARG A 43 -11.25 1.92 -2.94
C ARG A 43 -9.87 1.41 -3.38
N LEU A 44 -8.96 2.31 -3.76
CA LEU A 44 -7.58 1.89 -4.09
C LEU A 44 -6.88 1.28 -2.87
N ALA A 45 -7.04 1.88 -1.68
CA ALA A 45 -6.54 1.30 -0.43
C ALA A 45 -7.14 -0.10 -0.18
N PHE A 46 -8.44 -0.30 -0.40
CA PHE A 46 -9.05 -1.61 -0.31
C PHE A 46 -8.42 -2.63 -1.28
N TYR A 47 -8.19 -2.25 -2.54
CA TYR A 47 -7.55 -3.15 -3.50
C TYR A 47 -6.10 -3.48 -3.11
N ILE A 48 -5.31 -2.50 -2.69
CA ILE A 48 -3.94 -2.74 -2.19
C ILE A 48 -3.97 -3.76 -1.03
N GLN A 49 -4.85 -3.56 -0.05
CA GLN A 49 -5.00 -4.47 1.08
C GLN A 49 -5.40 -5.88 0.63
N LYS A 50 -6.38 -5.98 -0.28
CA LYS A 50 -6.84 -7.26 -0.84
C LYS A 50 -5.71 -8.04 -1.51
N TYR A 51 -4.98 -7.43 -2.45
CA TYR A 51 -3.91 -8.13 -3.16
C TYR A 51 -2.70 -8.42 -2.27
N ASN A 52 -2.41 -7.56 -1.29
CA ASN A 52 -1.39 -7.84 -0.28
C ASN A 52 -1.78 -9.06 0.58
N ASN A 53 -3.05 -9.17 0.98
CA ASN A 53 -3.53 -10.33 1.74
C ASN A 53 -3.48 -11.62 0.92
N PHE A 54 -3.81 -11.56 -0.38
CA PHE A 54 -3.60 -12.69 -1.28
C PHE A 54 -2.13 -13.06 -1.39
N MET A 55 -1.24 -12.06 -1.53
CA MET A 55 0.21 -12.28 -1.59
C MET A 55 0.74 -12.99 -0.34
N ASN A 56 0.26 -12.60 0.85
CA ASN A 56 0.67 -13.20 2.12
C ASN A 56 0.19 -14.65 2.33
N GLN A 57 -0.78 -15.11 1.54
CA GLN A 57 -1.35 -16.46 1.62
C GLN A 57 -0.98 -17.34 0.42
N ALA A 58 -0.27 -16.77 -0.56
CA ALA A 58 0.06 -17.41 -1.82
C ALA A 58 1.29 -18.32 -1.70
N SER A 59 1.43 -19.22 -2.67
CA SER A 59 2.69 -19.96 -2.89
C SER A 59 3.80 -19.02 -3.38
N ASP A 60 5.07 -19.40 -3.24
CA ASP A 60 6.22 -18.58 -3.67
C ASP A 60 6.11 -18.13 -5.14
N GLU A 61 5.64 -19.00 -6.04
CA GLU A 61 5.48 -18.69 -7.47
C GLU A 61 4.39 -17.64 -7.72
N GLU A 62 3.26 -17.74 -7.03
CA GLU A 62 2.14 -16.80 -7.14
C GLU A 62 2.43 -15.47 -6.42
N GLN A 63 3.22 -15.52 -5.36
CA GLN A 63 3.63 -14.35 -4.58
C GLN A 63 4.34 -13.32 -5.46
N VAL A 64 5.16 -13.76 -6.42
CA VAL A 64 5.85 -12.87 -7.38
C VAL A 64 4.86 -12.07 -8.21
N ASN A 65 3.81 -12.72 -8.72
CA ASN A 65 2.79 -12.05 -9.55
C ASN A 65 1.95 -11.07 -8.72
N LEU A 66 1.58 -11.47 -7.50
CA LEU A 66 0.80 -10.62 -6.58
C LEU A 66 1.61 -9.43 -6.09
N ALA A 67 2.89 -9.63 -5.77
CA ALA A 67 3.82 -8.55 -5.45
C ALA A 67 3.94 -7.54 -6.58
N PHE A 68 3.99 -8.01 -7.83
CA PHE A 68 3.99 -7.12 -8.98
C PHE A 68 2.71 -6.28 -9.08
N ILE A 69 1.54 -6.89 -8.84
CA ILE A 69 0.25 -6.18 -8.83
C ILE A 69 0.24 -5.12 -7.72
N VAL A 70 0.65 -5.47 -6.50
CA VAL A 70 0.73 -4.52 -5.37
C VAL A 70 1.67 -3.36 -5.70
N CYS A 71 2.83 -3.64 -6.31
CA CYS A 71 3.73 -2.60 -6.81
C CYS A 71 3.05 -1.66 -7.82
N GLN A 72 2.28 -2.19 -8.78
CA GLN A 72 1.56 -1.33 -9.74
C GLN A 72 0.52 -0.46 -9.04
N LEU A 73 -0.20 -1.00 -8.04
CA LEU A 73 -1.18 -0.25 -7.27
C LEU A 73 -0.54 0.87 -6.43
N PHE A 74 0.65 0.65 -5.87
CA PHE A 74 1.40 1.72 -5.20
C PHE A 74 1.82 2.83 -6.17
N LEU A 75 2.24 2.50 -7.39
CA LEU A 75 2.54 3.51 -8.40
C LEU A 75 1.30 4.33 -8.75
N LEU A 76 0.12 3.71 -8.86
CA LEU A 76 -1.14 4.42 -9.03
C LEU A 76 -1.49 5.29 -7.83
N ALA A 77 -1.21 4.83 -6.60
CA ALA A 77 -1.46 5.60 -5.38
C ALA A 77 -0.63 6.91 -5.33
N LYS A 78 0.51 6.97 -6.03
CA LYS A 78 1.31 8.20 -6.19
C LYS A 78 0.65 9.22 -7.13
N LEU A 79 -0.27 8.78 -7.99
CA LEU A 79 -1.02 9.64 -8.93
C LEU A 79 -2.32 10.18 -8.34
N LEU A 80 -2.83 9.59 -7.25
CA LEU A 80 -4.06 10.05 -6.61
C LEU A 80 -3.93 11.43 -5.96
N ASP A 81 -5.05 12.15 -5.90
CA ASP A 81 -5.22 13.28 -5.00
C ASP A 81 -5.68 12.80 -3.61
N TYR A 82 -5.08 13.37 -2.57
CA TYR A 82 -5.36 13.06 -1.16
C TYR A 82 -6.10 14.20 -0.45
N GLY A 83 -6.82 15.04 -1.20
CA GLY A 83 -7.64 16.14 -0.66
C GLY A 83 -8.77 15.68 0.26
N ASP A 84 -9.27 14.45 0.11
CA ASP A 84 -10.27 13.87 1.03
C ASP A 84 -9.64 13.27 2.29
N GLU A 85 -10.04 13.80 3.45
CA GLU A 85 -9.49 13.40 4.76
C GLU A 85 -9.86 11.96 5.15
N VAL A 86 -10.96 11.41 4.64
CA VAL A 86 -11.35 10.01 4.92
C VAL A 86 -10.43 9.06 4.15
N GLY A 87 -10.28 9.26 2.85
CA GLY A 87 -9.38 8.52 1.98
C GLY A 87 -7.93 8.60 2.45
N ARG A 88 -7.46 9.82 2.74
CA ARG A 88 -6.12 10.08 3.25
C ARG A 88 -5.78 9.27 4.50
N ARG A 89 -6.65 9.32 5.52
CA ARG A 89 -6.47 8.55 6.76
C ARG A 89 -6.51 7.05 6.51
N LYS A 90 -7.41 6.57 5.66
CA LYS A 90 -7.52 5.14 5.33
C LYS A 90 -6.25 4.62 4.65
N MET A 91 -5.68 5.39 3.72
CA MET A 91 -4.42 5.03 3.06
C MET A 91 -3.27 5.02 4.07
N CYS A 92 -3.09 6.07 4.90
CA CYS A 92 -2.06 6.08 5.95
C CYS A 92 -2.15 4.87 6.89
N SER A 93 -3.36 4.52 7.36
CA SER A 93 -3.53 3.35 8.24
C SER A 93 -3.08 2.06 7.56
N LEU A 94 -3.41 1.88 6.27
CA LEU A 94 -2.98 0.72 5.50
C LEU A 94 -1.46 0.68 5.33
N LEU A 95 -0.84 1.80 4.95
CA LEU A 95 0.60 1.89 4.75
C LEU A 95 1.37 1.56 6.03
N ARG A 96 0.91 2.07 7.18
CA ARG A 96 1.48 1.73 8.51
C ARG A 96 1.31 0.25 8.83
N GLU A 97 0.12 -0.32 8.63
CA GLU A 97 -0.12 -1.76 8.83
C GLU A 97 0.84 -2.62 7.98
N MET A 98 1.06 -2.22 6.73
CA MET A 98 1.98 -2.94 5.83
C MET A 98 3.45 -2.82 6.25
N LEU A 99 3.91 -1.64 6.70
CA LEU A 99 5.27 -1.44 7.22
C LEU A 99 5.55 -2.22 8.51
N MET A 100 4.52 -2.45 9.31
CA MET A 100 4.59 -3.26 10.53
C MET A 100 4.59 -4.77 10.25
N SER A 101 4.37 -5.19 9.00
CA SER A 101 4.36 -6.60 8.63
C SER A 101 5.77 -7.17 8.51
N SER A 102 6.01 -8.33 9.12
CA SER A 102 7.30 -9.03 9.09
C SER A 102 7.74 -9.54 7.72
N ASN A 103 6.82 -9.58 6.74
CA ASN A 103 7.07 -10.11 5.39
C ASN A 103 7.04 -9.04 4.29
N ILE A 104 7.30 -7.77 4.64
CA ILE A 104 7.31 -6.71 3.65
C ILE A 104 8.49 -6.83 2.68
N LEU A 105 8.19 -6.73 1.37
CA LEU A 105 9.21 -6.69 0.33
C LEU A 105 9.91 -5.33 0.30
N GLU A 106 11.22 -5.32 0.02
CA GLU A 106 12.02 -4.08 -0.03
C GLU A 106 11.46 -3.06 -1.04
N SER A 107 10.96 -3.53 -2.19
CA SER A 107 10.32 -2.67 -3.21
C SER A 107 9.02 -2.00 -2.70
N HIS A 108 8.33 -2.61 -1.74
CA HIS A 108 7.16 -2.02 -1.11
C HIS A 108 7.55 -0.93 -0.12
N ASN A 109 8.63 -1.11 0.65
CA ASN A 109 9.10 -0.10 1.61
C ASN A 109 9.35 1.26 0.94
N GLU A 110 10.12 1.28 -0.14
CA GLU A 110 10.41 2.52 -0.87
C GLU A 110 9.12 3.17 -1.38
N SER A 111 8.23 2.38 -1.98
CA SER A 111 6.97 2.88 -2.51
C SER A 111 6.04 3.43 -1.43
N ILE A 112 5.95 2.75 -0.28
CA ILE A 112 5.13 3.20 0.85
C ILE A 112 5.66 4.54 1.39
N VAL A 113 6.98 4.68 1.58
CA VAL A 113 7.58 5.91 2.08
C VAL A 113 7.34 7.09 1.13
N GLU A 114 7.38 6.87 -0.18
CA GLU A 114 7.06 7.90 -1.17
C GLU A 114 5.58 8.32 -1.11
N ILE A 115 4.65 7.38 -0.87
CA ILE A 115 3.23 7.69 -0.71
C ILE A 115 2.98 8.40 0.62
N GLU A 116 3.57 7.97 1.74
CA GLU A 116 3.53 8.65 3.03
C GLU A 116 4.00 10.11 2.90
N LYS A 117 5.09 10.34 2.17
CA LYS A 117 5.59 11.69 1.87
C LYS A 117 4.57 12.53 1.10
N LYS A 118 3.86 11.94 0.13
CA LYS A 118 2.83 12.62 -0.66
C LYS A 118 1.58 12.94 0.18
N ILE A 119 1.21 12.05 1.10
CA ILE A 119 0.06 12.24 1.99
C ILE A 119 0.34 13.29 3.08
N SER A 120 1.61 13.39 3.49
CA SER A 120 2.02 14.31 4.55
C SER A 120 1.85 15.76 4.15
N ILE A 121 1.35 16.57 5.10
CA ILE A 121 1.04 17.99 4.83
C ILE A 121 2.33 18.80 4.59
N ASN A 122 3.41 18.43 5.29
CA ASN A 122 4.72 19.07 5.21
C ASN A 122 5.80 18.13 5.78
N GLU A 123 7.05 18.57 5.70
CA GLU A 123 8.21 17.82 6.20
C GLU A 123 8.13 17.45 7.68
N ARG A 124 7.60 18.35 8.53
CA ARG A 124 7.48 18.09 9.98
C ARG A 124 6.46 16.99 10.25
N ASP A 125 5.33 17.02 9.55
CA ASP A 125 4.28 16.00 9.62
C ASP A 125 4.80 14.64 9.16
N PHE A 126 5.46 14.60 8.00
CA PHE A 126 6.12 13.41 7.47
C PHE A 126 7.14 12.82 8.46
N THR A 127 8.07 13.65 8.94
CA THR A 127 9.15 13.20 9.83
C THR A 127 8.57 12.65 11.14
N ARG A 128 7.54 13.29 11.68
CA ARG A 128 6.85 12.82 12.88
C ARG A 128 6.20 11.46 12.65
N SER A 129 5.43 11.31 11.56
CA SER A 129 4.78 10.03 11.20
C SER A 129 5.83 8.92 11.07
N MET A 130 6.93 9.19 10.36
CA MET A 130 8.01 8.21 10.19
C MET A 130 8.70 7.82 11.48
N ILE A 131 8.95 8.78 12.39
CA ILE A 131 9.51 8.46 13.72
C ILE A 131 8.56 7.56 14.51
N GLU A 132 7.26 7.87 14.50
CA GLU A 132 6.25 7.03 15.17
C GLU A 132 6.24 5.61 14.60
N ILE A 133 6.24 5.46 13.27
CA ILE A 133 6.29 4.14 12.61
C ILE A 133 7.57 3.37 12.96
N ILE A 134 8.73 4.03 12.90
CA ILE A 134 10.02 3.38 13.22
C ILE A 134 10.07 2.96 14.69
N THR A 135 9.54 3.77 15.60
CA THR A 135 9.43 3.41 17.02
C THR A 135 8.52 2.19 17.19
N ASP A 136 7.34 2.19 16.59
CA ASP A 136 6.42 1.04 16.65
C ASP A 136 7.08 -0.24 16.12
N ILE A 137 7.78 -0.19 14.97
CA ILE A 137 8.49 -1.35 14.41
C ILE A 137 9.53 -1.87 15.41
N ARG A 138 10.30 -0.98 16.03
CA ARG A 138 11.32 -1.36 17.01
C ARG A 138 10.71 -2.00 18.27
N GLU A 139 9.61 -1.44 18.77
CA GLU A 139 8.90 -1.98 19.93
C GLU A 139 8.26 -3.34 19.63
N GLY A 140 7.69 -3.51 18.43
CA GLY A 140 7.14 -4.81 18.00
C GLY A 140 8.20 -5.91 17.92
N ILE A 141 9.43 -5.59 17.51
CA ILE A 141 10.56 -6.54 17.50
C ILE A 141 10.97 -6.93 18.94
N GLU A 142 11.01 -5.97 19.87
CA GLU A 142 11.38 -6.23 21.27
C GLU A 142 10.35 -7.14 21.98
N ASP A 143 9.06 -7.01 21.65
CA ASP A 143 8.00 -7.87 22.17
C ASP A 143 8.08 -9.32 21.64
N ASP A 144 8.47 -9.52 20.38
CA ASP A 144 8.67 -10.85 19.79
C ASP A 144 9.90 -11.58 20.37
N GLU A 145 10.93 -10.85 20.80
CA GLU A 145 12.17 -11.40 21.37
C GLU A 145 12.10 -11.65 22.89
N ALA A 146 11.05 -11.20 23.59
CA ALA A 146 10.91 -11.40 25.02
C ALA A 146 10.70 -12.91 25.34
N PRO A 147 11.64 -13.59 26.04
CA PRO A 147 11.45 -14.99 26.40
C PRO A 147 10.25 -15.09 27.33
N SER A 148 9.29 -15.93 26.98
CA SER A 148 8.10 -16.26 27.78
C SER A 148 8.52 -16.63 29.21
N ARG A 149 8.48 -15.64 30.10
CA ARG A 149 8.89 -15.79 31.50
C ARG A 149 7.84 -16.61 32.25
N LEU A 150 8.23 -17.87 32.48
CA LEU A 150 7.89 -18.71 33.64
C LEU A 150 6.43 -19.15 33.80
N THR A 151 6.12 -20.35 33.29
CA THR A 151 5.28 -21.31 34.02
C THR A 151 6.10 -22.55 34.35
N TYR A 152 6.94 -22.44 35.38
CA TYR A 152 7.28 -23.58 36.22
C TYR A 152 6.66 -23.32 37.59
N GLN A 153 5.46 -23.87 37.79
CA GLN A 153 4.88 -24.04 39.11
C GLN A 153 5.17 -25.47 39.59
N TYR A 154 5.77 -25.52 40.78
CA TYR A 154 6.03 -26.64 41.70
C TYR A 154 7.15 -27.63 41.35
#